data_AF-A0AAV7M5N6-F1
#
_entry.id   AF-A0AAV7M5N6-F1
#
_cell.length_a   1.000
_cell.length_b   1.000
_cell.length_c   1.000
_cell.angle_alpha   90.00
_cell.angle_beta   90.00
_cell.angle_gamma   90.00
#
_symmetry.space_group_name_H-M   'P 1'
#
loop_
_entity.id
_entity.type
_entity.pdbx_description
1 polymer ?
#
loop_
_entity_poly.entity_id
_entity_poly.type
_entity_poly.pdbx_seq_one_letter_code
_entity_poly.pdbx_strand_id
1 'polypeptide(L)'
;LWSLTYEQELTTPLHITASRGYTDCLKHLLMHGANVEFAPGGQTPLQEACENGCTESVQLLLSFGANPNAVSDTGFTSLHYCKTPES
;
A
#
# COMPACT_ATOMS: atom_id res chain seq x y z
N LEU A 1 -8.98 -20.29 9.70
CA LEU A 1 -8.37 -20.87 8.49
C LEU A 1 -9.02 -20.41 7.19
N TRP A 2 -9.99 -19.49 7.22
CA TRP A 2 -10.56 -18.81 6.04
C TRP A 2 -10.09 -17.34 5.91
N SER A 3 -9.30 -16.85 6.86
CA SER A 3 -8.85 -15.45 6.92
C SER A 3 -7.67 -15.18 5.96
N LEU A 4 -6.70 -16.11 5.88
CA LEU A 4 -5.46 -15.90 5.13
C LEU A 4 -5.62 -15.96 3.59
N THR A 5 -6.67 -16.62 3.09
CA THR A 5 -6.92 -16.72 1.64
C THR A 5 -7.82 -15.61 1.12
N TYR A 6 -8.63 -14.97 1.98
CA TYR A 6 -9.56 -13.92 1.56
C TYR A 6 -8.84 -12.59 1.31
N GLU A 7 -7.80 -12.30 2.10
CA GLU A 7 -6.97 -11.09 1.97
C GLU A 7 -6.25 -11.03 0.61
N GLN A 8 -5.83 -12.18 0.05
CA GLN A 8 -5.16 -12.24 -1.25
C GLN A 8 -6.08 -12.01 -2.46
N GLU A 9 -7.40 -12.21 -2.33
CA GLU A 9 -8.35 -12.01 -3.44
C GLU A 9 -8.77 -10.54 -3.62
N LEU A 10 -8.38 -9.67 -2.69
CA LEU A 10 -8.81 -8.27 -2.67
C LEU A 10 -7.69 -7.30 -3.11
N THR A 11 -6.47 -7.78 -3.37
CA THR A 11 -5.33 -6.97 -3.81
C THR A 11 -5.56 -6.35 -5.21
N THR A 12 -5.42 -5.03 -5.33
CA THR A 12 -5.51 -4.33 -6.64
C THR A 12 -4.14 -4.21 -7.33
N PRO A 13 -4.10 -3.89 -8.65
CA PRO A 13 -2.84 -3.56 -9.31
C PRO A 13 -2.05 -2.44 -8.61
N LEU A 14 -2.75 -1.53 -7.94
CA LEU A 14 -2.12 -0.44 -7.20
C LEU A 14 -1.34 -0.96 -5.98
N HIS A 15 -1.86 -1.96 -5.28
CA HIS A 15 -1.16 -2.63 -4.17
C HIS A 15 0.09 -3.35 -4.66
N ILE A 16 -0.05 -4.18 -5.71
CA ILE A 16 1.07 -4.96 -6.27
C ILE A 16 2.20 -4.06 -6.74
N THR A 17 1.87 -2.97 -7.43
CA THR A 17 2.87 -2.03 -7.93
C THR A 17 3.52 -1.24 -6.80
N ALA A 18 2.77 -0.91 -5.75
CA ALA A 18 3.28 -0.25 -4.55
C ALA A 18 4.25 -1.14 -3.76
N SER A 19 3.84 -2.37 -3.43
CA SER A 19 4.62 -3.33 -2.62
C SER A 19 5.87 -3.84 -3.32
N ARG A 20 5.87 -3.89 -4.66
CA ARG A 20 7.01 -4.35 -5.45
C ARG A 20 7.92 -3.24 -5.97
N GLY A 21 7.60 -1.97 -5.69
CA GLY A 21 8.39 -0.83 -6.17
C GLY A 21 8.29 -0.59 -7.68
N TYR A 22 7.21 -1.02 -8.34
CA TYR A 22 6.99 -0.79 -9.77
C TYR A 22 6.45 0.64 -10.01
N THR A 23 7.30 1.62 -9.74
CA THR A 23 6.97 3.05 -9.66
C THR A 23 6.37 3.62 -10.94
N ASP A 24 6.84 3.20 -12.13
CA ASP A 24 6.28 3.62 -13.40
C ASP A 24 4.83 3.14 -13.58
N CYS A 25 4.56 1.87 -13.31
CA CYS A 25 3.21 1.30 -13.36
C CYS A 25 2.32 1.96 -12.30
N LEU A 26 2.83 2.12 -11.09
CA LEU A 26 2.15 2.79 -9.97
C LEU A 26 1.70 4.21 -10.38
N LYS A 27 2.60 4.97 -11.00
CA LYS A 27 2.34 6.33 -11.49
C LYS A 27 1.23 6.36 -12.53
N HIS A 28 1.26 5.47 -13.51
CA HIS A 28 0.22 5.42 -14.54
C HIS A 28 -1.15 5.07 -13.94
N LEU A 29 -1.20 4.11 -13.02
CA LEU A 29 -2.45 3.75 -12.34
C LEU A 29 -3.05 4.94 -11.58
N LEU A 30 -2.23 5.67 -10.81
CA LEU A 30 -2.66 6.85 -10.07
C LEU A 30 -3.13 7.98 -11.01
N MET A 31 -2.42 8.24 -12.10
CA MET A 31 -2.80 9.24 -13.11
C MET A 31 -4.13 8.92 -13.80
N HIS A 32 -4.49 7.64 -13.90
CA HIS A 32 -5.75 7.18 -14.49
C HIS A 32 -6.87 6.96 -13.47
N GLY A 33 -6.73 7.50 -12.25
CA GLY A 33 -7.81 7.54 -11.26
C GLY A 33 -7.94 6.28 -10.41
N ALA A 34 -6.88 5.47 -10.29
CA ALA A 34 -6.86 4.42 -9.28
C ALA A 34 -7.06 5.02 -7.88
N ASN A 35 -7.96 4.44 -7.10
CA ASN A 35 -8.23 4.93 -5.75
C ASN A 35 -7.06 4.60 -4.81
N VAL A 36 -6.37 5.65 -4.38
CA VAL A 36 -5.16 5.59 -3.53
C VAL A 36 -5.45 5.04 -2.12
N GLU A 37 -6.68 5.15 -1.64
CA GLU A 37 -7.12 4.70 -0.31
C GLU A 37 -7.88 3.37 -0.34
N PHE A 38 -8.01 2.74 -1.52
CA PHE A 38 -8.77 1.49 -1.61
C PHE A 38 -8.01 0.37 -0.89
N ALA A 39 -8.60 -0.17 0.19
CA ALA A 39 -7.97 -1.14 1.08
C ALA A 39 -8.92 -2.34 1.36
N PRO A 40 -9.34 -3.08 0.32
CA PRO A 40 -10.32 -4.14 0.50
C PRO A 40 -9.78 -5.33 1.31
N GLY A 41 -8.45 -5.55 1.34
CA GLY A 41 -7.78 -6.52 2.20
C GLY A 41 -7.37 -5.96 3.57
N GLY A 42 -7.90 -4.80 3.97
CA GLY A 42 -7.58 -4.15 5.24
C GLY A 42 -6.25 -3.40 5.27
N GLN A 43 -5.45 -3.45 4.20
CA GLN A 43 -4.25 -2.63 4.01
C GLN A 43 -4.40 -1.74 2.77
N THR A 44 -3.92 -0.51 2.88
CA THR A 44 -3.80 0.45 1.78
C THR A 44 -2.53 0.16 0.96
N PRO A 45 -2.47 0.62 -0.31
CA PRO A 45 -1.23 0.59 -1.09
C PRO A 45 -0.04 1.25 -0.38
N LEU A 46 -0.29 2.29 0.44
CA LEU A 46 0.74 2.97 1.21
C LEU A 46 1.31 2.07 2.32
N GLN A 47 0.44 1.36 3.04
CA GLN A 47 0.86 0.41 4.07
C GLN A 47 1.72 -0.72 3.47
N GLU A 48 1.32 -1.29 2.33
CA GLU A 48 2.14 -2.32 1.68
C GLU A 48 3.49 -1.79 1.16
N ALA A 49 3.54 -0.55 0.65
CA ALA A 49 4.80 0.07 0.25
C ALA A 49 5.75 0.29 1.46
N CYS A 50 5.20 0.68 2.61
CA CYS A 50 5.93 0.81 3.88
C CYS A 50 6.46 -0.54 4.38
N GLU A 51 5.62 -1.58 4.36
CA GLU A 51 5.98 -2.96 4.74
C GLU A 51 7.16 -3.49 3.93
N ASN A 52 7.20 -3.17 2.63
CA ASN A 52 8.24 -3.62 1.72
C ASN A 52 9.42 -2.64 1.59
N GLY A 53 9.43 -1.53 2.32
CA GLY A 53 10.50 -0.52 2.26
C GLY A 53 10.63 0.19 0.90
N CYS A 54 9.56 0.18 0.08
CA CYS A 54 9.54 0.77 -1.26
C CYS A 54 9.40 2.31 -1.17
N THR A 55 10.50 2.97 -0.83
CA THR A 55 10.54 4.42 -0.53
C THR A 55 10.00 5.29 -1.67
N GLU A 56 10.30 4.95 -2.92
CA GLU A 56 9.80 5.69 -4.08
C GLU A 56 8.29 5.52 -4.26
N SER A 57 7.75 4.31 -4.02
CA SER A 57 6.31 4.07 -4.00
C SER A 57 5.62 4.88 -2.90
N VAL A 58 6.22 4.94 -1.70
CA VAL A 58 5.71 5.75 -0.57
C VAL A 58 5.63 7.22 -0.97
N GLN A 59 6.70 7.78 -1.54
CA GLN A 59 6.71 9.17 -1.98
C GLN A 59 5.64 9.44 -3.05
N LEU A 60 5.48 8.53 -4.00
CA LEU A 60 4.52 8.69 -5.07
C LEU A 60 3.08 8.63 -4.54
N LEU A 61 2.74 7.65 -3.70
CA LEU A 61 1.42 7.53 -3.09
C LEU A 61 1.06 8.78 -2.26
N LEU A 62 2.00 9.29 -1.46
CA LEU A 62 1.81 10.54 -0.71
C LEU A 62 1.58 11.74 -1.63
N SER A 63 2.29 11.82 -2.76
CA SER A 63 2.10 12.92 -3.74
C SER A 63 0.72 12.90 -4.42
N PHE A 64 0.07 11.73 -4.45
CA PHE A 64 -1.30 11.54 -4.94
C PHE A 64 -2.35 11.59 -3.84
N GLY A 65 -1.98 12.03 -2.63
CA GLY A 65 -2.92 12.29 -1.53
C GLY A 65 -3.23 11.09 -0.64
N ALA A 66 -2.38 10.05 -0.65
CA ALA A 66 -2.51 8.96 0.31
C ALA A 66 -2.47 9.47 1.76
N ASN A 67 -3.34 8.97 2.63
CA ASN A 67 -3.37 9.35 4.05
C ASN A 67 -2.27 8.59 4.82
N PRO A 68 -1.23 9.27 5.32
CA PRO A 68 -0.16 8.60 6.08
C PRO A 68 -0.64 8.01 7.43
N ASN A 69 -1.79 8.47 7.91
CA ASN A 69 -2.40 8.04 9.16
C ASN A 69 -3.60 7.11 8.94
N ALA A 70 -3.77 6.55 7.73
CA ALA A 70 -4.77 5.52 7.49
C ALA A 70 -4.50 4.33 8.44
N VAL A 71 -5.59 3.81 9.01
CA VAL A 71 -5.55 2.71 9.98
C VAL A 71 -6.08 1.47 9.29
N SER A 72 -5.32 0.37 9.34
CA SER A 72 -5.76 -0.94 8.86
C SER A 72 -6.90 -1.49 9.71
N ASP A 73 -7.56 -2.56 9.25
CA ASP A 73 -8.56 -3.28 10.03
C ASP A 73 -8.02 -3.84 11.35
N THR A 74 -6.69 -4.03 11.42
CA THR A 74 -5.96 -4.48 12.60
C THR A 74 -5.54 -3.34 13.54
N GLY A 75 -5.89 -2.08 13.23
CA GLY A 75 -5.62 -0.92 14.08
C GLY A 75 -4.24 -0.29 13.88
N PHE A 76 -3.49 -0.69 12.85
CA PHE A 76 -2.12 -0.22 12.61
C PHE A 76 -2.06 0.87 11.52
N THR A 77 -1.15 1.83 11.69
CA THR A 77 -0.87 2.86 10.68
C THR A 77 0.27 2.47 9.76
N SER A 78 0.44 3.14 8.61
CA SER A 78 1.58 2.92 7.70
C SER A 78 2.94 2.99 8.40
N LEU A 79 3.08 3.86 9.42
CA LEU A 79 4.30 3.97 10.22
C LEU A 79 4.63 2.70 11.01
N HIS A 80 3.63 1.94 11.44
CA HIS A 80 3.85 0.65 12.12
C HIS A 80 4.42 -0.42 11.18
N TYR A 81 4.10 -0.33 9.88
CA TYR A 81 4.55 -1.27 8.88
C TYR A 81 5.92 -0.90 8.28
N CYS A 82 6.41 0.33 8.45
CA CYS A 82 7.69 0.74 7.91
C CYS A 82 8.82 -0.23 8.33
N LYS A 83 9.42 -0.91 7.34
CA LYS A 83 10.58 -1.75 7.59
C LYS A 83 11.72 -0.91 8.15
N THR A 84 12.04 -1.12 9.42
CA THR A 84 13.20 -0.48 10.06
C THR A 84 14.48 -1.08 9.50
N PRO A 85 15.57 -0.31 9.34
CA PRO A 85 16.85 -0.83 8.85
C PRO A 85 17.48 -1.91 9.75
N GLU A 86 16.90 -2.18 10.92
CA GLU A 86 17.39 -3.14 11.92
C GLU A 86 16.78 -4.56 11.78
N SER A 87 15.96 -4.83 10.75
CA SER A 87 15.32 -6.15 10.50
C SER A 87 15.67 -6.79 9.17
#